data_AF-A0A395CVY1-F1
#
_entry.id   AF-A0A395CVY1-F1
#
_cell.length_a   1.000
_cell.length_b   1.000
_cell.length_c   1.000
_cell.angle_alpha   90.00
_cell.angle_beta   90.00
_cell.angle_gamma   90.00
#
_symmetry.space_group_name_H-M   'P 1'
#
loop_
_entity.id
_entity.type
_entity.pdbx_description
1 polymer ?
#
loop_
_entity_poly.entity_id
_entity_poly.type
_entity_poly.pdbx_seq_one_letter_code
_entity_poly.pdbx_strand_id
1 'polypeptide(L)' 'MPIEGATIYILLCADGSYYTGLTRKDVDERVSEHNNGTYDGYTATRRPVRLIWSAHFERLTEA' A
#
# COMPACT_ATOMS: atom_id res chain seq x y z
N MET A 1 -3.84 17.00 8.98
CA MET A 1 -2.56 16.96 9.73
C MET A 1 -1.70 15.89 9.09
N PRO A 2 -0.39 16.09 8.88
CA PRO A 2 0.45 15.03 8.32
C PRO A 2 0.39 13.84 9.28
N ILE A 3 0.22 12.63 8.76
CA ILE A 3 0.46 11.44 9.57
C ILE A 3 1.96 11.47 9.90
N GLU A 4 2.28 11.58 11.19
CA GLU A 4 3.65 11.43 11.66
C GLU A 4 4.04 9.96 11.46
N GLY A 5 5.23 9.70 10.92
CA GLY A 5 5.65 8.34 10.58
C GLY A 5 5.20 7.83 9.20
N ALA A 6 5.02 6.51 9.11
CA ALA A 6 4.67 5.79 7.87
C ALA A 6 4.01 4.43 8.15
N THR A 7 3.25 3.94 7.18
CA THR A 7 2.64 2.61 7.21
C THR A 7 3.27 1.73 6.15
N ILE A 8 3.80 0.57 6.58
CA ILE A 8 4.17 -0.53 5.69
C ILE A 8 2.92 -1.37 5.44
N TYR A 9 2.74 -1.84 4.21
CA TYR A 9 1.62 -2.69 3.85
C TYR A 9 2.04 -3.80 2.89
N ILE A 10 1.28 -4.89 2.93
CA ILE A 10 1.37 -6.00 2.00
C ILE A 10 0.02 -6.17 1.31
N LEU A 11 0.04 -6.22 -0.01
CA LEU A 11 -1.11 -6.49 -0.86
C LEU A 11 -1.01 -7.90 -1.45
N LEU A 12 -2.15 -8.58 -1.55
CA LEU A 12 -2.33 -9.73 -2.43
C LEU A 12 -2.92 -9.26 -3.75
N CYS A 13 -2.20 -9.52 -4.84
CA CYS A 13 -2.60 -9.21 -6.21
C CYS A 13 -3.54 -10.29 -6.79
N ALA A 14 -4.25 -9.94 -7.88
CA ALA A 14 -5.16 -10.87 -8.55
C ALA A 14 -4.48 -12.10 -9.15
N ASP A 15 -3.20 -12.00 -9.49
CA ASP A 15 -2.38 -13.12 -9.98
C ASP A 15 -1.80 -13.99 -8.85
N GLY A 16 -2.15 -13.70 -7.59
CA GLY A 16 -1.64 -14.41 -6.41
C GLY A 16 -0.26 -13.95 -5.94
N SER A 17 0.36 -12.98 -6.61
CA SER A 17 1.61 -12.37 -6.16
C SER A 17 1.39 -11.43 -4.96
N TYR A 18 2.46 -11.16 -4.22
CA TYR A 18 2.45 -10.17 -3.14
C TYR A 18 3.18 -8.90 -3.55
N TYR A 19 2.68 -7.75 -3.11
CA TYR A 19 3.34 -6.46 -3.26
C TYR A 19 3.51 -5.80 -1.90
N THR A 20 4.74 -5.41 -1.58
CA THR A 20 5.07 -4.64 -0.37
C THR A 20 5.23 -3.17 -0.72
N GLY A 21 4.69 -2.28 0.11
CA GLY A 21 4.87 -0.85 -0.07
C GLY A 21 4.88 -0.07 1.23
N LEU A 22 5.25 1.20 1.12
CA LEU A 22 5.22 2.18 2.19
C LEU A 22 4.32 3.35 1.77
N THR A 23 3.55 3.88 2.71
CA THR A 23 2.77 5.11 2.50
C THR A 23 2.88 6.04 3.72
N ARG A 24 2.86 7.36 3.47
CA ARG A 24 2.78 8.41 4.51
C ARG A 24 1.38 9.02 4.62
N LYS A 25 0.41 8.42 3.94
CA LYS A 25 -1.01 8.73 4.03
C LYS A 25 -1.77 7.48 4.47
N ASP A 26 -3.08 7.61 4.62
CA ASP A 26 -3.95 6.50 4.98
C ASP A 26 -3.74 5.29 4.03
N VAL A 27 -3.63 4.10 4.62
CA VAL A 27 -3.35 2.88 3.86
C VAL A 27 -4.52 2.48 2.96
N ASP A 28 -5.75 2.72 3.40
CA ASP A 28 -6.94 2.39 2.61
C ASP A 28 -7.06 3.33 1.41
N GLU A 29 -6.69 4.60 1.57
CA GLU A 29 -6.57 5.54 0.45
C GLU A 29 -5.54 5.04 -0.57
N ARG A 30 -4.36 4.59 -0.11
CA ARG A 30 -3.33 4.04 -1.00
C ARG A 30 -3.80 2.75 -1.69
N VAL A 31 -4.50 1.86 -0.98
CA VAL A 31 -5.07 0.63 -1.56
C VAL A 31 -6.10 0.98 -2.65
N SER A 32 -6.93 2.00 -2.42
CA SER A 32 -7.89 2.51 -3.40
C SER A 32 -7.19 3.00 -4.67
N GLU A 33 -6.10 3.77 -4.55
CA GLU A 33 -5.31 4.21 -5.70
C GLU A 33 -4.72 3.07 -6.52
N HIS A 34 -4.19 2.03 -5.86
CA HIS A 34 -3.71 0.84 -6.56
C HIS A 34 -4.84 0.19 -7.35
N ASN A 35 -6.03 0.06 -6.78
CA ASN A 35 -7.18 -0.54 -7.48
C ASN A 35 -7.73 0.34 -8.61
N ASN A 36 -7.72 1.65 -8.44
CA ASN A 36 -8.13 2.60 -9.49
C ASN A 36 -7.09 2.73 -10.61
N GLY A 37 -5.85 2.26 -10.39
CA GLY A 37 -4.76 2.45 -11.34
C GLY A 37 -4.39 3.93 -11.48
N THR A 38 -4.49 4.68 -10.39
CA THR A 38 -4.12 6.10 -10.33
C THR A 38 -2.66 6.32 -10.73
N TYR A 39 -1.81 5.32 -10.48
CA TYR A 39 -0.40 5.31 -10.86
C TYR A 39 -0.06 4.02 -11.60
N ASP A 40 0.86 4.14 -12.55
CA ASP A 40 1.51 2.98 -13.16
C ASP A 40 2.39 2.23 -12.14
N GLY A 41 2.80 1.02 -12.50
CA GLY A 41 3.74 0.22 -11.71
C GLY A 41 3.33 -1.24 -11.58
N TYR A 42 3.96 -1.93 -10.62
CA TYR A 42 3.85 -3.38 -10.48
C TYR A 42 2.39 -3.87 -10.37
N THR A 43 1.59 -3.15 -9.58
CA THR A 43 0.18 -3.51 -9.35
C THR A 43 -0.73 -3.11 -10.50
N ALA A 44 -0.36 -2.20 -11.40
CA ALA A 44 -1.26 -1.63 -12.41
C ALA A 44 -1.85 -2.69 -13.36
N THR A 45 -1.13 -3.78 -13.62
CA THR A 45 -1.60 -4.92 -14.43
C THR A 45 -2.06 -6.12 -13.60
N ARG A 46 -2.10 -6.01 -12.27
CA ARG A 46 -2.35 -7.11 -11.31
C ARG A 46 -3.50 -6.83 -10.34
N ARG A 47 -4.43 -5.99 -10.77
CA ARG A 47 -5.64 -5.58 -10.03
C ARG A 47 -6.77 -6.61 -10.22
N PRO A 48 -7.73 -6.72 -9.29
CA PRO A 48 -7.77 -6.00 -8.01
C PRO A 48 -6.70 -6.49 -7.03
N VAL A 49 -6.26 -5.59 -6.15
CA VAL A 49 -5.37 -5.89 -5.03
C VAL A 49 -6.15 -5.82 -3.72
N ARG A 50 -5.78 -6.66 -2.76
CA ARG A 50 -6.36 -6.70 -1.42
C ARG A 50 -5.29 -6.42 -0.37
N LEU A 51 -5.58 -5.54 0.58
CA LEU A 51 -4.75 -5.38 1.77
C LEU A 51 -4.85 -6.66 2.60
N ILE A 52 -3.70 -7.29 2.89
CA ILE A 52 -3.64 -8.49 3.73
C ILE A 52 -2.86 -8.28 5.02
N TRP A 53 -2.06 -7.21 5.08
CA TRP A 53 -1.32 -6.82 6.27
C TRP A 53 -0.93 -5.35 6.20
N SER A 54 -0.93 -4.67 7.33
CA SER A 54 -0.32 -3.35 7.50
C SER A 54 0.19 -3.16 8.93
N ALA A 55 1.21 -2.32 9.08
CA ALA A 55 1.67 -1.82 10.36
C ALA A 55 2.09 -0.35 10.24
N HIS A 56 1.64 0.45 11.19
CA HIS A 56 2.02 1.85 11.31
C HIS A 56 3.20 2.01 12.27
N PHE A 57 4.14 2.87 11.89
CA PHE A 57 5.32 3.21 12.68
C PHE A 57 5.39 4.73 12.82
N GLU A 58 5.60 5.21 14.05
CA GLU A 58 5.70 6.65 14.34
C GLU A 58 6.93 7.30 13.69
N ARG A 59 7.98 6.51 13.44
CA ARG A 59 9.23 6.97 12.81
C ARG A 59 9.44 6.27 11.48
N LEU A 60 9.75 7.05 10.44
CA LEU A 60 10.04 6.52 9.11
C LEU A 60 11.23 5.53 9.11
N THR A 61 12.18 5.69 10.02
CA THR A 61 13.35 4.80 10.13
C THR A 61 13.04 3.45 10.77
N GLU A 62 11.85 3.29 11.36
CA GLU A 62 11.38 2.03 11.94
C GLU A 62 10.41 1.29 11.02
N ALA A 63 9.93 1.96 9.97
CA ALA A 63 9.11 1.38 8.91
C ALA A 63 10.01 0.67 7.89
#